data_AF-A0A656JTG6-F1
#
_entry.id   AF-A0A656JTG6-F1
#
_cell.length_a   1.000
_cell.length_b   1.000
_cell.length_c   1.000
_cell.angle_alpha   90.00
_cell.angle_beta   90.00
_cell.angle_gamma   90.00
#
_symmetry.space_group_name_H-M   'P 1'
#
loop_
_entity.id
_entity.type
_entity.pdbx_description
1 polymer ?
#
loop_
_entity_poly.entity_id
_entity_poly.type
_entity_poly.pdbx_seq_one_letter_code
_entity_poly.pdbx_strand_id
1 'polypeptide(L)'
;SANREPQLLIQEILQALNDFGGKARDDVSLLEISAVDEPLASRPAPTYSDSGASSPLDWSASFEFRASTLKRFNPLPYVLQLLLEVHGLRNQGAALHMVLGELYSNALEHGVLGLDSALKHDAAGFALYYRQRAERLGALEAGFIRVTVQVEPVGEGGRLTLSVEDSGDGFDVNKAQMLIPDSDELYGRGLRLVCELSHEARWSTDGRTACVEFSWEGVA
;
A
#
# COMPACT_ATOMS: atom_id res chain seq x y z
N SER A 1 -5.48 -28.57 3.36
CA SER A 1 -4.65 -29.19 2.30
C SER A 1 -4.18 -30.55 2.79
N ALA A 2 -4.01 -31.54 1.91
CA ALA A 2 -3.57 -32.90 2.26
C ALA A 2 -2.05 -33.07 2.24
N ASN A 3 -1.30 -32.03 1.84
CA ASN A 3 0.14 -32.06 1.75
C ASN A 3 0.77 -32.10 3.15
N ARG A 4 1.58 -33.13 3.41
CA ARG A 4 2.32 -33.37 4.66
C ARG A 4 3.83 -33.15 4.52
N GLU A 5 4.29 -32.81 3.31
CA GLU A 5 5.70 -32.62 2.94
C GLU A 5 5.86 -31.26 2.23
N PRO A 6 6.13 -30.17 2.97
CA PRO A 6 6.22 -28.82 2.43
C PRO A 6 7.17 -28.68 1.23
N GLN A 7 8.19 -29.53 1.16
CA GLN A 7 9.20 -29.56 0.10
C GLN A 7 8.63 -29.95 -1.27
N LEU A 8 7.52 -30.68 -1.31
CA LEU A 8 6.88 -31.14 -2.54
C LEU A 8 5.76 -30.21 -3.01
N LEU A 9 5.40 -29.20 -2.21
CA LEU A 9 4.25 -28.32 -2.47
C LEU A 9 4.30 -27.67 -3.86
N ILE A 10 5.48 -27.21 -4.27
CA ILE A 10 5.65 -26.57 -5.58
C ILE A 10 5.48 -27.56 -6.72
N GLN A 11 6.05 -28.77 -6.58
CA GLN A 11 5.87 -29.82 -7.59
C GLN A 11 4.41 -30.26 -7.68
N GLU A 12 3.71 -30.38 -6.56
CA GLU A 12 2.28 -30.69 -6.53
C GLU A 12 1.44 -29.60 -7.20
N ILE A 13 1.74 -28.32 -6.96
CA ILE A 13 1.05 -27.19 -7.61
C ILE A 13 1.30 -27.19 -9.12
N LEU A 14 2.55 -27.42 -9.55
CA LEU A 14 2.89 -27.53 -10.98
C LEU A 14 2.17 -28.71 -11.64
N GLN A 15 2.11 -29.86 -10.97
CA GLN A 15 1.41 -31.04 -11.48
C GLN A 15 -0.10 -30.79 -11.58
N ALA A 16 -0.70 -30.19 -10.55
CA ALA A 16 -2.13 -29.84 -10.56
C ALA A 16 -2.46 -28.80 -11.65
N LEU A 17 -1.58 -27.81 -11.88
CA LEU A 17 -1.71 -26.85 -12.97
C LEU A 17 -1.64 -27.52 -14.34
N ASN A 18 -0.73 -28.48 -14.51
CA ASN A 18 -0.55 -29.21 -15.76
C ASN A 18 -1.74 -30.16 -16.05
N ASP A 19 -2.28 -30.81 -15.01
CA ASP A 19 -3.45 -31.68 -15.10
C ASP A 19 -4.74 -30.88 -15.37
N PHE A 20 -4.85 -29.66 -14.82
CA PHE A 20 -5.97 -28.74 -15.07
C PHE A 20 -5.90 -28.09 -16.46
N GLY A 21 -4.69 -27.74 -16.92
CA GLY A 21 -4.40 -27.06 -18.17
C GLY A 21 -4.32 -27.99 -19.39
N GLY A 22 -5.42 -28.66 -19.74
CA GLY A 22 -5.51 -29.42 -20.98
C GLY A 22 -5.18 -28.56 -22.21
N LYS A 23 -3.99 -28.77 -22.79
CA LYS A 23 -3.37 -28.05 -23.94
C LYS A 23 -3.15 -26.54 -23.70
N ALA A 24 -1.87 -26.22 -23.45
CA ALA A 24 -1.30 -24.90 -23.23
C ALA A 24 -1.81 -23.80 -24.18
N ARG A 25 -2.39 -22.75 -23.60
CA ARG A 25 -2.60 -21.45 -24.27
C ARG A 25 -2.21 -20.22 -23.46
N ASP A 26 -1.85 -20.35 -22.18
CA ASP A 26 -1.49 -19.20 -21.34
C ASP A 26 -0.10 -19.38 -20.71
N ASP A 27 0.70 -18.30 -20.72
CA ASP A 27 2.00 -18.23 -20.05
C ASP A 27 1.79 -18.12 -18.54
N VAL A 28 1.93 -19.24 -17.81
CA VAL A 28 1.85 -19.27 -16.34
C VAL A 28 3.21 -18.92 -15.74
N SER A 29 3.25 -17.87 -14.90
CA SER A 29 4.43 -17.52 -14.11
C SER A 29 4.23 -17.96 -12.65
N LEU A 30 5.18 -18.74 -12.11
CA LEU A 30 5.21 -19.15 -10.71
C LEU A 30 6.39 -18.48 -10.02
N LEU A 31 6.15 -17.86 -8.86
CA LEU A 31 7.17 -17.27 -8.01
C LEU A 31 7.20 -18.00 -6.66
N GLU A 32 8.35 -18.56 -6.31
CA GLU A 32 8.62 -19.07 -4.97
C GLU A 32 9.30 -17.98 -4.14
N ILE A 33 8.73 -17.65 -2.98
CA ILE A 33 9.34 -16.77 -1.98
C ILE A 33 9.70 -17.63 -0.77
N SER A 34 10.97 -18.00 -0.65
CA SER A 34 11.49 -18.71 0.52
C SER A 34 11.89 -17.68 1.59
N ALA A 35 11.15 -17.64 2.70
CA ALA A 35 11.60 -16.92 3.88
C ALA A 35 12.76 -17.71 4.50
N VAL A 36 13.94 -17.09 4.58
CA VAL A 36 15.07 -17.65 5.33
C VAL A 36 14.97 -17.09 6.74
N ASP A 37 14.90 -17.96 7.76
CA ASP A 37 15.05 -17.57 9.18
C ASP A 37 16.51 -17.17 9.49
N GLU A 38 17.09 -16.30 8.66
CA GLU A 38 18.30 -15.61 9.07
C GLU A 38 17.89 -14.49 10.04
N PRO A 39 18.43 -14.45 11.27
CA PRO A 39 18.25 -13.29 12.11
C PRO A 39 18.76 -12.07 11.35
N LEU A 40 17.93 -11.02 11.22
CA LEU A 40 18.25 -9.73 10.61
C LEU A 40 19.54 -9.06 11.16
N ALA A 41 20.18 -9.66 12.17
CA ALA A 41 21.37 -9.22 12.86
C ALA A 41 22.69 -9.30 12.05
N SER A 42 22.72 -9.89 10.86
CA SER A 42 23.96 -10.10 10.09
C SER A 42 24.14 -9.22 8.86
N ARG A 43 23.15 -8.40 8.47
CA ARG A 43 23.43 -7.32 7.51
C ARG A 43 24.00 -6.15 8.30
N PRO A 44 25.27 -5.74 8.07
CA PRO A 44 25.71 -4.45 8.57
C PRO A 44 24.70 -3.43 8.05
N ALA A 45 24.00 -2.76 8.97
CA ALA A 45 23.28 -1.55 8.63
C ALA A 45 24.28 -0.68 7.85
N PRO A 46 23.92 -0.13 6.69
CA PRO A 46 24.85 0.72 5.96
C PRO A 46 25.31 1.80 6.93
N THR A 47 26.58 1.76 7.32
CA THR A 47 27.20 2.76 8.17
C THR A 47 27.30 4.02 7.34
N TYR A 48 26.27 4.86 7.43
CA TYR A 48 26.28 6.16 6.81
C TYR A 48 27.20 7.05 7.67
N SER A 49 28.25 7.56 7.03
CA SER A 49 29.32 8.38 7.62
C SER A 49 28.86 9.76 8.10
N ASP A 50 27.55 10.02 8.15
CA ASP A 50 27.01 11.28 8.60
C ASP A 50 26.42 11.02 9.98
N SER A 51 27.11 11.49 11.02
CA SER A 51 26.59 11.59 12.38
C SER A 51 25.14 12.06 12.29
N GLY A 52 24.16 11.28 12.76
CA GLY A 52 22.70 11.33 12.50
C GLY A 52 21.93 12.66 12.66
N ALA A 53 22.52 13.76 12.22
CA ALA A 53 22.13 15.15 12.40
C ALA A 53 21.85 15.86 11.05
N SER A 54 21.99 15.18 9.91
CA SER A 54 21.93 15.80 8.57
C SER A 54 20.65 15.51 7.78
N SER A 55 19.64 14.85 8.36
CA SER A 55 18.35 14.72 7.68
C SER A 55 17.47 15.92 8.04
N PRO A 56 16.89 16.65 7.07
CA PRO A 56 15.92 17.68 7.40
C PRO A 56 14.71 17.00 8.06
N LEU A 57 14.47 17.32 9.33
CA LEU A 57 13.38 16.73 10.13
C LEU A 57 12.20 17.67 10.33
N ASP A 58 12.28 18.91 9.86
CA ASP A 58 11.22 19.91 9.99
C ASP A 58 10.84 20.43 8.60
N TRP A 59 9.92 19.71 7.95
CA TRP A 59 9.41 20.10 6.64
C TRP A 59 8.07 19.46 6.34
N SER A 60 7.36 20.07 5.39
CA SER A 60 6.18 19.47 4.79
C SER A 60 6.19 19.65 3.28
N ALA A 61 5.52 18.74 2.58
CA ALA A 61 5.31 18.81 1.15
C ALA A 61 3.89 18.31 0.82
N SER A 62 3.26 18.94 -0.16
CA SER A 62 1.95 18.52 -0.66
C SER A 62 2.00 18.40 -2.17
N PHE A 63 1.70 17.19 -2.66
CA PHE A 63 1.64 16.87 -4.08
C PHE A 63 0.19 16.65 -4.49
N GLU A 64 -0.25 17.34 -5.53
CA GLU A 64 -1.59 17.12 -6.08
C GLU A 64 -1.48 16.55 -7.50
N PHE A 65 -2.00 15.33 -7.67
CA PHE A 65 -2.02 14.61 -8.93
C PHE A 65 -3.42 14.69 -9.52
N ARG A 66 -3.55 15.47 -10.60
CA ARG A 66 -4.83 15.68 -11.29
C ARG A 66 -5.09 14.61 -12.34
N ALA A 67 -6.33 14.52 -12.80
CA ALA A 67 -6.82 13.53 -13.77
C ALA A 67 -5.84 13.17 -14.91
N SER A 68 -5.25 14.18 -15.58
CA SER A 68 -4.32 13.94 -16.69
C SER A 68 -3.03 13.21 -16.26
N THR A 69 -2.56 13.44 -15.05
CA THR A 69 -1.39 12.77 -14.46
C THR A 69 -1.77 11.38 -13.96
N LEU A 70 -2.90 11.23 -13.25
CA LEU A 70 -3.39 9.94 -12.73
C LEU A 70 -3.56 8.88 -13.82
N LYS A 71 -3.88 9.28 -15.06
CA LYS A 71 -3.99 8.39 -16.23
C LYS A 71 -2.67 7.75 -16.66
N ARG A 72 -1.55 8.41 -16.43
CA ARG A 72 -0.27 8.09 -17.10
C ARG A 72 0.89 7.87 -16.15
N PHE A 73 0.76 8.31 -14.90
CA PHE A 73 1.86 8.38 -13.96
C PHE A 73 1.44 7.84 -12.61
N ASN A 74 2.25 6.92 -12.08
CA ASN A 74 2.12 6.45 -10.71
C ASN A 74 3.00 7.33 -9.81
N PRO A 75 2.43 8.12 -8.87
CA PRO A 75 3.21 9.02 -8.02
C PRO A 75 3.92 8.33 -6.87
N LEU A 76 3.58 7.08 -6.57
CA LEU A 76 4.08 6.37 -5.40
C LEU A 76 5.62 6.28 -5.32
N PRO A 77 6.34 5.91 -6.40
CA PRO A 77 7.80 5.79 -6.31
C PRO A 77 8.48 7.12 -5.95
N TYR A 78 7.93 8.24 -6.42
CA TYR A 78 8.49 9.57 -6.17
C TYR A 78 8.30 10.00 -4.71
N VAL A 79 7.09 9.82 -4.18
CA VAL A 79 6.79 10.12 -2.77
C VAL A 79 7.63 9.22 -1.85
N LEU A 80 7.76 7.94 -2.16
CA LEU A 80 8.57 7.02 -1.35
C LEU A 80 10.05 7.38 -1.37
N GLN A 81 10.59 7.78 -2.52
CA GLN A 81 11.97 8.23 -2.60
C GLN A 81 12.21 9.42 -1.66
N LEU A 82 11.30 10.41 -1.65
CA LEU A 82 11.36 11.56 -0.73
C LEU A 82 11.33 11.11 0.74
N LEU A 83 10.43 10.19 1.09
CA LEU A 83 10.34 9.67 2.47
C LEU A 83 11.61 8.92 2.89
N LEU A 84 12.25 8.19 1.97
CA LEU A 84 13.48 7.45 2.24
C LEU A 84 14.75 8.33 2.32
N GLU A 85 14.66 9.62 1.97
CA GLU A 85 15.71 10.60 2.30
C GLU A 85 15.80 10.81 3.82
N VAL A 86 14.70 10.59 4.55
CA VAL A 86 14.69 10.59 6.02
C VAL A 86 15.29 9.28 6.54
N HIS A 87 16.48 9.38 7.14
CA HIS A 87 17.24 8.22 7.58
C HIS A 87 16.45 7.31 8.54
N GLY A 88 15.73 7.91 9.49
CA GLY A 88 14.91 7.17 10.47
C GLY A 88 13.76 6.37 9.88
N LEU A 89 13.27 6.76 8.69
CA LEU A 89 12.19 6.06 8.00
C LEU A 89 12.65 4.86 7.16
N ARG A 90 13.95 4.74 6.88
CA ARG A 90 14.48 3.67 6.00
C ARG A 90 14.21 2.27 6.52
N ASN A 91 14.29 2.08 7.84
CA ASN A 91 13.98 0.80 8.49
C ASN A 91 12.50 0.42 8.37
N GLN A 92 11.63 1.40 8.10
CA GLN A 92 10.19 1.23 7.92
C GLN A 92 9.78 1.34 6.44
N GLY A 93 10.74 1.34 5.50
CA GLY A 93 10.49 1.58 4.07
C GLY A 93 9.49 0.59 3.44
N ALA A 94 9.52 -0.68 3.84
CA ALA A 94 8.56 -1.67 3.37
C ALA A 94 7.14 -1.38 3.89
N ALA A 95 7.01 -1.02 5.17
CA ALA A 95 5.73 -0.63 5.76
C ALA A 95 5.18 0.64 5.09
N LEU A 96 6.03 1.65 4.90
CA LEU A 96 5.66 2.88 4.18
C LEU A 96 5.18 2.60 2.75
N HIS A 97 5.88 1.73 2.01
CA HIS A 97 5.47 1.36 0.67
C HIS A 97 4.09 0.68 0.65
N MET A 98 3.87 -0.28 1.54
CA MET A 98 2.58 -0.98 1.63
C MET A 98 1.45 -0.03 2.02
N VAL A 99 1.63 0.76 3.09
CA VAL A 99 0.61 1.71 3.57
C VAL A 99 0.31 2.77 2.53
N LEU A 100 1.33 3.43 1.97
CA LEU A 100 1.11 4.45 0.95
C LEU A 100 0.46 3.85 -0.32
N GLY A 101 0.84 2.63 -0.70
CA GLY A 101 0.23 1.90 -1.81
C GLY A 101 -1.26 1.65 -1.61
N GLU A 102 -1.65 1.14 -0.44
CA GLU A 102 -3.05 0.93 -0.08
C GLU A 102 -3.84 2.24 -0.03
N LEU A 103 -3.31 3.28 0.63
CA LEU A 103 -3.99 4.58 0.70
C LEU A 103 -4.20 5.20 -0.68
N TYR A 104 -3.18 5.17 -1.54
CA TYR A 104 -3.29 5.66 -2.92
C TYR A 104 -4.26 4.83 -3.76
N SER A 105 -4.22 3.51 -3.64
CA SER A 105 -5.15 2.63 -4.36
C SER A 105 -6.58 2.90 -3.94
N ASN A 106 -6.85 3.08 -2.65
CA ASN A 106 -8.17 3.42 -2.15
C ASN A 106 -8.66 4.78 -2.67
N ALA A 107 -7.79 5.80 -2.59
CA ALA A 107 -8.08 7.13 -3.10
C ALA A 107 -8.37 7.13 -4.61
N LEU A 108 -7.61 6.38 -5.41
CA LEU A 108 -7.82 6.29 -6.85
C LEU A 108 -9.07 5.48 -7.19
N GLU A 109 -9.16 4.26 -6.67
CA GLU A 109 -10.15 3.28 -7.09
C GLU A 109 -11.53 3.62 -6.55
N HIS A 110 -11.63 3.95 -5.26
CA HIS A 110 -12.90 4.21 -4.60
C HIS A 110 -13.24 5.70 -4.58
N GLY A 111 -12.26 6.55 -4.32
CA GLY A 111 -12.46 8.00 -4.31
C GLY A 111 -12.69 8.57 -5.72
N VAL A 112 -11.64 8.62 -6.52
CA VAL A 112 -11.65 9.28 -7.84
C VAL A 112 -12.46 8.51 -8.88
N LEU A 113 -12.34 7.17 -8.92
CA LEU A 113 -13.00 6.34 -9.92
C LEU A 113 -14.36 5.80 -9.47
N GLY A 114 -14.72 5.91 -8.18
CA GLY A 114 -16.01 5.45 -7.65
C GLY A 114 -16.26 3.95 -7.84
N LEU A 115 -15.21 3.13 -7.92
CA LEU A 115 -15.34 1.69 -8.12
C LEU A 115 -15.94 1.04 -6.88
N ASP A 116 -16.80 0.06 -7.10
CA ASP A 116 -17.39 -0.73 -6.02
C ASP A 116 -16.48 -1.92 -5.69
N SER A 117 -15.98 -1.98 -4.46
CA SER A 117 -15.15 -3.07 -3.94
C SER A 117 -15.91 -4.39 -3.82
N ALA A 118 -17.26 -4.37 -3.78
CA ALA A 118 -18.09 -5.57 -3.75
C ALA A 118 -17.94 -6.44 -5.02
N LEU A 119 -17.44 -5.86 -6.12
CA LEU A 119 -17.15 -6.59 -7.36
C LEU A 119 -15.97 -7.57 -7.22
N LYS A 120 -15.14 -7.49 -6.17
CA LYS A 120 -13.99 -8.39 -5.95
C LYS A 120 -14.37 -9.74 -5.29
N HIS A 121 -15.65 -10.11 -5.27
CA HIS A 121 -16.13 -11.31 -4.56
C HIS A 121 -15.83 -12.63 -5.29
N ASP A 122 -15.75 -12.63 -6.63
CA ASP A 122 -15.43 -13.82 -7.43
C ASP A 122 -14.54 -13.50 -8.64
N ALA A 123 -14.03 -14.53 -9.31
CA ALA A 123 -13.12 -14.37 -10.45
C ALA A 123 -13.72 -13.58 -11.62
N ALA A 124 -15.03 -13.72 -11.87
CA ALA A 124 -15.71 -12.97 -12.93
C ALA A 124 -15.87 -11.49 -12.55
N GLY A 125 -16.15 -11.23 -11.28
CA GLY A 125 -16.20 -9.90 -10.68
C GLY A 125 -14.84 -9.20 -10.70
N PHE A 126 -13.74 -9.92 -10.46
CA PHE A 126 -12.38 -9.39 -10.61
C PHE A 126 -12.09 -8.92 -12.05
N ALA A 127 -12.45 -9.72 -13.06
CA ALA A 127 -12.26 -9.32 -14.46
C ALA A 127 -13.09 -8.07 -14.80
N LEU A 128 -14.34 -8.01 -14.32
CA LEU A 128 -15.21 -6.84 -14.47
C LEU A 128 -14.61 -5.61 -13.78
N TYR A 129 -14.10 -5.77 -12.57
CA TYR A 129 -13.44 -4.72 -11.79
C TYR A 129 -12.27 -4.08 -12.54
N TYR A 130 -11.35 -4.89 -13.06
CA TYR A 130 -10.18 -4.38 -13.79
C TYR A 130 -10.58 -3.68 -15.10
N ARG A 131 -11.60 -4.18 -15.79
CA ARG A 131 -12.13 -3.52 -16.98
C ARG A 131 -12.73 -2.16 -16.65
N GLN A 132 -13.58 -2.08 -15.62
CA GLN A 132 -14.18 -0.82 -15.18
C GLN A 132 -13.11 0.18 -14.72
N ARG A 133 -12.09 -0.29 -14.00
CA ARG A 133 -10.95 0.53 -13.60
C ARG A 133 -10.26 1.16 -14.79
N ALA A 134 -9.92 0.36 -15.81
CA ALA A 134 -9.26 0.85 -17.02
C ALA A 134 -10.15 1.85 -17.79
N GLU A 135 -11.45 1.54 -17.92
CA GLU A 135 -12.42 2.40 -18.61
C GLU A 135 -12.60 3.75 -17.91
N ARG A 136 -12.89 3.75 -16.61
CA ARG A 136 -13.09 4.99 -15.83
C ARG A 136 -11.83 5.81 -15.74
N LEU A 137 -10.67 5.17 -15.55
CA LEU A 137 -9.38 5.88 -15.58
C LEU A 137 -9.13 6.49 -16.96
N GLY A 138 -9.39 5.77 -18.05
CA GLY A 138 -9.28 6.29 -19.41
C GLY A 138 -10.19 7.49 -19.68
N ALA A 139 -11.42 7.45 -19.16
CA ALA A 139 -12.43 8.49 -19.32
C ALA A 139 -12.31 9.66 -18.32
N LEU A 140 -11.41 9.59 -17.33
CA LEU A 140 -11.34 10.58 -16.24
C LEU A 140 -11.05 12.01 -16.74
N GLU A 141 -12.00 12.93 -16.65
CA GLU A 141 -11.81 14.33 -17.09
C GLU A 141 -11.36 15.25 -15.95
N ALA A 142 -11.85 14.99 -14.74
CA ALA A 142 -11.61 15.77 -13.55
C ALA A 142 -11.35 14.86 -12.35
N GLY A 143 -10.80 15.44 -11.29
CA GLY A 143 -10.47 14.76 -10.05
C GLY A 143 -8.99 14.88 -9.69
N PHE A 144 -8.70 14.67 -8.41
CA PHE A 144 -7.34 14.73 -7.89
C PHE A 144 -7.13 13.72 -6.76
N ILE A 145 -5.85 13.37 -6.56
CA ILE A 145 -5.35 12.77 -5.33
C ILE A 145 -4.27 13.71 -4.80
N ARG A 146 -4.39 14.12 -3.54
CA ARG A 146 -3.42 14.95 -2.84
C ARG A 146 -2.70 14.11 -1.79
N VAL A 147 -1.37 14.06 -1.88
CA VAL A 147 -0.51 13.41 -0.90
C VAL A 147 0.22 14.48 -0.12
N THR A 148 -0.07 14.59 1.17
CA THR A 148 0.61 15.51 2.09
C THR A 148 1.53 14.73 3.00
N VAL A 149 2.77 15.19 3.08
CA VAL A 149 3.82 14.65 3.92
C VAL A 149 4.22 15.75 4.89
N GLN A 150 4.27 15.44 6.17
CA GLN A 150 4.80 16.30 7.21
C GLN A 150 5.77 15.50 8.07
N VAL A 151 7.00 15.99 8.16
CA VAL A 151 8.07 15.41 8.96
C VAL A 151 8.42 16.41 10.04
N GLU A 152 8.43 15.93 11.29
CA GLU A 152 8.67 16.75 12.47
C GLU A 152 9.69 16.07 13.39
N PRO A 153 10.59 16.83 14.05
CA PRO A 153 11.47 16.28 15.06
C PRO A 153 10.68 15.98 16.34
N VAL A 154 10.94 14.83 16.96
CA VAL A 154 10.30 14.41 18.21
C VAL A 154 11.35 13.74 19.11
N GLY A 155 11.77 14.45 20.15
CA GLY A 155 12.90 14.01 20.99
C GLY A 155 14.16 13.87 20.14
N GLU A 156 14.87 12.75 20.30
CA GLU A 156 16.05 12.40 19.48
C GLU A 156 15.67 11.82 18.09
N GLY A 157 14.38 11.53 17.87
CA GLY A 157 13.88 10.92 16.65
C GLY A 157 12.97 11.86 15.87
N GLY A 158 11.92 11.30 15.29
CA GLY A 158 10.95 12.09 14.55
C GLY A 158 9.64 11.37 14.27
N ARG A 159 8.72 12.14 13.70
CA ARG A 159 7.39 11.71 13.31
C ARG A 159 7.14 12.10 11.87
N LEU A 160 6.54 11.17 11.12
CA LEU A 160 5.97 11.39 9.81
C LEU A 160 4.45 11.32 9.96
N THR A 161 3.77 12.36 9.51
CA THR A 161 2.34 12.35 9.23
C THR A 161 2.15 12.32 7.71
N LEU A 162 1.50 11.28 7.23
CA LEU A 162 1.20 11.06 5.81
C LEU A 162 -0.31 11.09 5.61
N SER A 163 -0.79 12.01 4.78
CA SER A 163 -2.20 12.12 4.43
C SER A 163 -2.41 11.92 2.94
N VAL A 164 -3.40 11.10 2.58
CA VAL A 164 -3.88 10.93 1.21
C VAL A 164 -5.33 11.36 1.14
N GLU A 165 -5.59 12.40 0.37
CA GLU A 165 -6.91 12.97 0.12
C GLU A 165 -7.32 12.74 -1.33
N ASP A 166 -8.58 12.42 -1.57
CA ASP A 166 -9.16 12.34 -2.90
C ASP A 166 -10.32 13.31 -3.12
N SER A 167 -10.64 13.53 -4.39
CA SER A 167 -11.73 14.42 -4.81
C SER A 167 -13.10 13.74 -4.93
N GLY A 168 -13.23 12.49 -4.49
CA GLY A 168 -14.46 11.71 -4.57
C GLY A 168 -15.53 12.17 -3.59
N ASP A 169 -16.59 11.38 -3.50
CA ASP A 169 -17.72 11.65 -2.59
C ASP A 169 -17.43 11.25 -1.13
N GLY A 170 -16.31 10.56 -0.91
CA GLY A 170 -15.94 10.01 0.38
C GLY A 170 -16.79 8.82 0.81
N PHE A 171 -16.62 8.39 2.06
CA PHE A 171 -17.37 7.27 2.62
C PHE A 171 -17.73 7.48 4.09
N ASP A 172 -18.75 6.76 4.55
CA ASP A 172 -19.16 6.76 5.94
C ASP A 172 -18.17 5.95 6.79
N VAL A 173 -17.24 6.66 7.42
CA VAL A 173 -16.18 6.07 8.25
C VAL A 173 -16.73 5.19 9.37
N ASN A 174 -17.86 5.56 9.96
CA ASN A 174 -18.46 4.76 11.05
C ASN A 174 -18.96 3.41 10.54
N LYS A 175 -19.56 3.39 9.34
CA LYS A 175 -19.96 2.13 8.71
C LYS A 175 -18.77 1.28 8.29
N ALA A 176 -17.72 1.90 7.76
CA ALA A 176 -16.51 1.19 7.33
C ALA A 176 -15.72 0.58 8.50
N GLN A 177 -15.62 1.27 9.64
CA GLN A 177 -14.97 0.73 10.85
C GLN A 177 -15.76 -0.44 11.46
N MET A 178 -17.10 -0.39 11.40
CA MET A 178 -17.95 -1.53 11.79
C MET A 178 -17.84 -2.72 10.83
N LEU A 179 -17.35 -2.49 9.60
CA LEU A 179 -17.14 -3.47 8.56
C LEU A 179 -15.69 -3.98 8.52
N ILE A 180 -14.81 -3.65 9.46
CA ILE A 180 -13.53 -4.36 9.63
C ILE A 180 -13.89 -5.75 10.15
N PRO A 181 -13.99 -6.78 9.30
CA PRO A 181 -14.55 -8.05 9.72
C PRO A 181 -13.48 -8.78 10.55
N ASP A 182 -13.91 -9.52 11.56
CA ASP A 182 -13.12 -10.61 12.15
C ASP A 182 -12.88 -11.76 11.13
N SER A 183 -13.45 -11.67 9.92
CA SER A 183 -13.48 -12.72 8.91
C SER A 183 -12.61 -12.45 7.67
N ASP A 184 -12.17 -13.56 7.06
CA ASP A 184 -11.28 -13.72 5.91
C ASP A 184 -11.78 -13.15 4.56
N GLU A 185 -12.64 -12.14 4.57
CA GLU A 185 -13.20 -11.53 3.35
C GLU A 185 -12.10 -10.94 2.44
N LEU A 186 -12.32 -11.01 1.12
CA LEU A 186 -11.38 -10.54 0.10
C LEU A 186 -11.31 -9.00 0.01
N TYR A 187 -12.24 -8.29 0.64
CA TYR A 187 -12.30 -6.83 0.73
C TYR A 187 -12.02 -6.35 2.16
N GLY A 188 -11.50 -5.13 2.33
CA GLY A 188 -11.22 -4.54 3.65
C GLY A 188 -9.85 -4.86 4.25
N ARG A 189 -9.08 -5.79 3.69
CA ARG A 189 -7.70 -6.12 4.12
C ARG A 189 -6.76 -4.91 4.11
N GLY A 190 -6.94 -3.99 3.16
CA GLY A 190 -6.10 -2.80 3.02
C GLY A 190 -6.19 -1.86 4.22
N LEU A 191 -7.41 -1.62 4.75
CA LEU A 191 -7.59 -0.77 5.94
C LEU A 191 -6.94 -1.41 7.18
N ARG A 192 -7.10 -2.73 7.34
CA ARG A 192 -6.47 -3.48 8.42
C ARG A 192 -4.94 -3.40 8.34
N LEU A 193 -4.36 -3.61 7.15
CA LEU A 193 -2.92 -3.49 6.93
C LEU A 193 -2.41 -2.08 7.26
N VAL A 194 -3.16 -1.04 6.88
CA VAL A 194 -2.83 0.34 7.24
C VAL A 194 -2.80 0.52 8.77
N CYS A 195 -3.80 0.02 9.48
CA CYS A 195 -3.85 0.11 10.94
C CYS A 195 -2.73 -0.71 11.63
N GLU A 196 -2.38 -1.89 11.10
CA GLU A 196 -1.36 -2.76 11.69
C GLU A 196 0.08 -2.24 11.48
N LEU A 197 0.32 -1.53 10.37
CA LEU A 197 1.66 -1.08 9.98
C LEU A 197 1.96 0.38 10.33
N SER A 198 0.96 1.16 10.74
CA SER A 198 1.14 2.54 11.19
C SER A 198 1.03 2.64 12.71
N HIS A 199 1.66 3.66 13.30
CA HIS A 199 1.47 3.96 14.72
C HIS A 199 0.03 4.41 14.99
N GLU A 200 -0.54 5.16 14.04
CA GLU A 200 -1.93 5.60 14.11
C GLU A 200 -2.50 5.78 12.70
N ALA A 201 -3.79 5.45 12.54
CA ALA A 201 -4.53 5.68 11.32
C ALA A 201 -5.87 6.35 11.64
N ARG A 202 -6.17 7.45 10.94
CA ARG A 202 -7.42 8.22 11.10
C ARG A 202 -7.99 8.55 9.73
N TRP A 203 -9.31 8.68 9.69
CA TRP A 203 -10.02 9.16 8.50
C TRP A 203 -10.80 10.43 8.82
N SER A 204 -10.88 11.34 7.86
CA SER A 204 -11.72 12.53 7.95
C SER A 204 -13.19 12.14 8.07
N THR A 205 -14.01 13.01 8.67
CA THR A 205 -15.45 12.72 8.88
C THR A 205 -16.22 12.57 7.58
N ASP A 206 -15.74 13.18 6.50
CA ASP A 206 -16.30 13.05 5.15
C ASP A 206 -15.71 11.84 4.39
N GLY A 207 -14.77 11.09 4.98
CA GLY A 207 -14.18 9.88 4.41
C GLY A 207 -13.30 10.11 3.18
N ARG A 208 -12.93 11.36 2.87
CA ARG A 208 -12.09 11.69 1.70
C ARG A 208 -10.61 11.75 2.00
N THR A 209 -10.22 11.74 3.26
CA THR A 209 -8.82 11.82 3.68
C THR A 209 -8.49 10.70 4.64
N ALA A 210 -7.46 9.94 4.30
CA ALA A 210 -6.81 9.00 5.21
C ALA A 210 -5.50 9.61 5.69
N CYS A 211 -5.28 9.60 7.00
CA CYS A 211 -4.08 10.13 7.65
C CYS A 211 -3.44 9.02 8.48
N VAL A 212 -2.15 8.81 8.31
CA VAL A 212 -1.38 7.82 9.06
C VAL A 212 -0.13 8.44 9.67
N GLU A 213 0.30 7.92 10.80
CA GLU A 213 1.51 8.35 11.49
C GLU A 213 2.54 7.22 11.58
N PHE A 214 3.80 7.58 11.34
CA PHE A 214 4.97 6.75 11.59
C PHE A 214 5.92 7.52 12.52
N SER A 215 6.54 6.81 13.45
CA SER A 215 7.52 7.40 14.37
C SER A 215 8.79 6.57 14.39
N TRP A 216 9.93 7.20 14.66
CA TRP A 216 11.19 6.52 14.91
C TRP A 216 11.94 7.22 16.02
N GLU A 217 12.81 6.48 16.69
CA GLU A 217 13.72 7.00 17.69
C GLU A 217 15.06 7.40 17.05
N GLY A 218 15.77 8.33 17.69
CA GLY A 218 17.12 8.69 17.29
C GLY A 218 18.07 7.50 17.37
N VAL A 219 19.02 7.43 16.43
CA VAL A 219 20.10 6.45 16.54
C VAL A 219 21.11 7.02 17.54
N ALA A 220 21.17 6.44 18.73
CA ALA A 220 22.16 6.77 19.76
C ALA A 220 23.60 6.50 19.28
#